data_AF-A0A2I0P929-F1
#
_entry.id   AF-A0A2I0P929-F1
#
_cell.length_a   1.000
_cell.length_b   1.000
_cell.length_c   1.000
_cell.angle_alpha   90.00
_cell.angle_beta   90.00
_cell.angle_gamma   90.00
#
_symmetry.space_group_name_H-M   'P 1'
#
loop_
_entity.id
_entity.type
_entity.pdbx_description
1 polymer ?
#
loop_
_entity_poly.entity_id
_entity_poly.type
_entity_poly.pdbx_seq_one_letter_code
_entity_poly.pdbx_strand_id
1 'polypeptide(L)'
;MKRHLREREGFNARVSYDLKTSHPRLPGEDSRAYDFRLAKALIEESRVRIIHFFREEEDEYGINDSATLEIGILYGLSVASPQEGCYALILCEAGYDARNIGGMRRGIRPFTEKEWRWHDFMDRDEAILHATQFCYDCLLDYSLSP
;
A
#
# COMPACT_ATOMS: atom_id res chain seq x y z
N MET A 1 15.47 -7.95 -5.03
CA MET A 1 14.18 -8.62 -4.79
C MET A 1 14.00 -9.73 -5.80
N LYS A 2 13.66 -10.94 -5.34
CA LYS A 2 14.03 -12.22 -5.95
C LYS A 2 13.08 -12.66 -7.10
N ARG A 3 13.68 -13.07 -8.22
CA ARG A 3 13.10 -13.54 -9.50
C ARG A 3 12.05 -14.65 -9.39
N HIS A 4 12.09 -15.44 -8.30
CA HIS A 4 11.16 -16.55 -8.04
C HIS A 4 9.68 -16.17 -7.86
N LEU A 5 9.34 -14.91 -7.55
CA LEU A 5 7.93 -14.49 -7.44
C LEU A 5 7.28 -14.30 -8.82
N ARG A 6 8.08 -14.03 -9.87
CA ARG A 6 7.57 -13.66 -11.20
C ARG A 6 7.19 -14.85 -12.09
N GLU A 7 7.78 -16.04 -11.88
CA GLU A 7 7.82 -17.04 -12.96
C GLU A 7 6.92 -18.27 -12.75
N ARG A 8 6.32 -18.48 -11.56
CA ARG A 8 5.45 -19.66 -11.31
C ARG A 8 4.08 -19.40 -10.70
N GLU A 9 3.89 -18.31 -9.95
CA GLU A 9 2.65 -18.12 -9.16
C GLU A 9 1.72 -17.01 -9.68
N GLY A 10 2.09 -16.30 -10.76
CA GLY A 10 1.24 -15.26 -11.35
C GLY A 10 1.23 -13.93 -10.58
N PHE A 11 2.07 -13.77 -9.56
CA PHE A 11 2.20 -12.52 -8.80
C PHE A 11 3.34 -11.64 -9.34
N ASN A 12 3.08 -10.34 -9.46
CA ASN A 12 4.08 -9.37 -9.89
C ASN A 12 4.07 -8.18 -8.94
N ALA A 13 5.19 -7.94 -8.26
CA ALA A 13 5.39 -6.72 -7.50
C ALA A 13 5.61 -5.56 -8.47
N ARG A 14 4.82 -4.49 -8.32
CA ARG A 14 4.89 -3.29 -9.15
C ARG A 14 5.08 -2.06 -8.28
N VAL A 15 5.84 -1.11 -8.79
CA VAL A 15 5.84 0.29 -8.33
C VAL A 15 5.25 1.19 -9.42
N SER A 16 4.92 2.44 -9.09
CA SER A 16 4.33 3.40 -10.04
C SER A 16 5.15 3.56 -11.32
N TYR A 17 6.48 3.42 -11.23
CA TYR A 17 7.37 3.46 -12.39
C TYR A 17 7.12 2.33 -13.39
N ASP A 18 6.73 1.14 -12.93
CA ASP A 18 6.47 -0.02 -13.80
C ASP A 18 5.23 0.18 -14.69
N LEU A 19 4.34 1.11 -14.31
CA LEU A 19 3.10 1.45 -15.02
C LEU A 19 3.29 2.47 -16.14
N LYS A 20 4.47 3.09 -16.27
CA LYS A 20 4.69 4.17 -17.27
C LYS A 20 4.40 3.74 -18.71
N THR A 21 4.65 2.48 -19.04
CA THR A 21 4.41 1.93 -20.38
C THR A 21 2.92 1.74 -20.67
N SER A 22 2.14 1.25 -19.70
CA SER A 22 0.69 1.05 -19.86
C SER A 22 -0.12 2.32 -19.61
N HIS A 23 0.45 3.31 -18.92
CA HIS A 23 -0.15 4.61 -18.65
C HIS A 23 0.76 5.73 -19.17
N PRO A 24 0.83 5.95 -20.49
CA PRO A 24 1.62 7.05 -21.04
C PRO A 24 1.08 8.41 -20.57
N ARG A 25 1.94 9.43 -20.57
CA ARG A 25 1.53 10.82 -20.27
C ARG A 25 0.48 11.30 -21.27
N LEU A 26 -0.52 12.01 -20.77
CA LEU A 26 -1.52 12.65 -21.61
C LEU A 26 -0.98 13.97 -22.18
N PRO A 27 -1.47 14.43 -23.35
CA PRO A 27 -1.11 15.75 -23.87
C PRO A 27 -1.44 16.86 -22.88
N GLY A 28 -0.45 17.70 -22.55
CA GLY A 28 -0.61 18.81 -21.61
C GLY A 28 -0.56 18.43 -20.12
N GLU A 29 -0.36 17.16 -19.79
CA GLU A 29 -0.24 16.69 -18.41
C GLU A 29 1.15 17.04 -17.84
N ASP A 30 1.17 17.79 -16.74
CA ASP A 30 2.40 18.07 -16.02
C ASP A 30 2.91 16.83 -15.25
N SER A 31 4.15 16.90 -14.77
CA SER A 31 4.78 15.77 -14.08
C SER A 31 4.05 15.36 -12.80
N ARG A 32 3.51 16.32 -12.04
CA ARG A 32 2.85 16.05 -10.75
C ARG A 32 1.49 15.39 -10.96
N ALA A 33 0.71 15.89 -11.93
CA ALA A 33 -0.54 15.28 -12.34
C ALA A 33 -0.32 13.86 -12.86
N TYR A 34 0.76 13.65 -13.63
CA TYR A 34 1.13 12.33 -14.11
C TYR A 34 1.49 11.36 -12.98
N ASP A 35 2.35 11.78 -12.05
CA ASP A 35 2.79 10.93 -10.94
C ASP A 35 1.60 10.56 -10.04
N PHE A 36 0.68 11.51 -9.78
CA PHE A 36 -0.56 11.23 -9.05
C PHE A 36 -1.45 10.22 -9.78
N ARG A 37 -1.59 10.33 -11.11
CA ARG A 37 -2.36 9.37 -11.91
C ARG A 37 -1.73 7.98 -11.90
N LEU A 38 -0.40 7.87 -11.93
CA LEU A 38 0.30 6.59 -11.81
C LEU A 38 0.11 5.97 -10.42
N ALA A 39 0.15 6.76 -9.35
CA ALA A 39 -0.13 6.28 -8.00
C ALA A 39 -1.57 5.75 -7.88
N LYS A 40 -2.55 6.48 -8.43
CA LYS A 40 -3.95 6.03 -8.48
C LYS A 40 -4.12 4.73 -9.27
N ALA A 41 -3.49 4.62 -10.44
CA ALA A 41 -3.52 3.39 -11.24
C ALA A 41 -2.89 2.21 -10.49
N LEU A 42 -1.77 2.43 -9.79
CA LEU A 42 -1.15 1.39 -8.96
C LEU A 42 -2.10 0.92 -7.86
N ILE A 43 -2.82 1.85 -7.21
CA ILE A 43 -3.83 1.52 -6.20
C ILE A 43 -4.96 0.70 -6.83
N GLU A 44 -5.51 1.11 -7.98
CA GLU A 44 -6.66 0.46 -8.60
C GLU A 44 -6.32 -0.93 -9.16
N GLU A 45 -5.11 -1.13 -9.69
CA GLU A 45 -4.71 -2.39 -10.35
C GLU A 45 -4.11 -3.43 -9.40
N SER A 46 -3.69 -3.03 -8.20
CA SER A 46 -3.05 -3.94 -7.25
C SER A 46 -4.09 -4.72 -6.44
N ARG A 47 -3.88 -6.01 -6.22
CA ARG A 47 -4.69 -6.79 -5.26
C ARG A 47 -4.13 -6.74 -3.85
N VAL A 48 -2.81 -6.72 -3.73
CA VAL A 48 -2.10 -6.62 -2.45
C VAL A 48 -1.36 -5.29 -2.43
N ARG A 49 -1.60 -4.48 -1.40
CA ARG A 49 -1.00 -3.15 -1.23
C ARG A 49 -0.22 -3.13 0.07
N ILE A 50 1.01 -2.62 0.02
CA ILE A 50 1.86 -2.46 1.21
C ILE A 50 2.22 -0.98 1.30
N ILE A 51 1.76 -0.33 2.37
CA ILE A 51 1.98 1.10 2.60
C ILE A 51 2.89 1.23 3.81
N HIS A 52 4.00 1.94 3.62
CA HIS A 52 4.97 2.22 4.67
C HIS A 52 4.84 3.66 5.14
N PHE A 53 4.78 3.81 6.46
CA PHE A 53 4.92 5.08 7.14
C PHE A 53 6.22 5.10 7.93
N PHE A 54 7.00 6.15 7.72
CA PHE A 54 8.28 6.37 8.38
C PHE A 54 8.10 7.39 9.50
N ARG A 55 8.86 7.22 10.58
CA ARG A 55 8.92 8.22 11.64
C ARG A 55 9.66 9.43 11.10
N GLU A 56 9.02 10.59 11.13
CA GLU A 56 9.67 11.86 10.84
C GLU A 56 10.61 12.24 12.00
N GLU A 57 11.86 12.58 11.67
CA GLU A 57 12.77 13.25 12.59
C GLU A 57 12.35 14.73 12.80
N GLU A 58 12.95 15.42 13.77
CA GLU A 58 12.55 16.80 14.14
C GLU A 58 12.66 17.83 12.99
N ASP A 59 13.48 17.56 11.98
CA ASP A 59 13.70 18.39 10.80
C ASP A 59 13.03 17.87 9.53
N GLU A 60 12.36 16.71 9.60
CA GLU A 60 11.65 16.11 8.48
C GLU A 60 10.14 16.40 8.58
N TYR A 61 9.53 16.77 7.45
CA TYR A 61 8.11 17.08 7.39
C TYR A 61 7.52 16.60 6.08
N GLY A 62 6.35 15.95 6.17
CA GLY A 62 5.55 15.57 5.01
C GLY A 62 6.12 14.40 4.20
N ILE A 63 7.05 13.62 4.77
CA ILE A 63 7.62 12.44 4.09
C ILE A 63 6.53 11.38 3.84
N ASN A 64 5.44 11.45 4.61
CA ASN A 64 4.32 10.52 4.58
C ASN A 64 3.05 11.09 3.94
N ASP A 65 3.08 12.32 3.41
CA ASP A 65 1.87 13.00 2.91
C ASP A 65 1.23 12.24 1.75
N SER A 66 2.06 11.74 0.82
CA SER A 66 1.57 10.91 -0.30
C SER A 66 0.93 9.62 0.22
N ALA A 67 1.61 8.89 1.10
CA ALA A 67 1.11 7.64 1.67
C ALA A 67 -0.21 7.85 2.45
N THR A 68 -0.33 8.96 3.17
CA THR A 68 -1.54 9.33 3.91
C THR A 68 -2.72 9.58 2.95
N LEU A 69 -2.47 10.30 1.85
CA LEU A 69 -3.47 10.54 0.82
C LEU A 69 -3.88 9.24 0.12
N GLU A 70 -2.91 8.37 -0.20
CA GLU A 70 -3.14 7.08 -0.85
C GLU A 70 -3.98 6.14 0.01
N ILE A 71 -3.81 6.13 1.34
CA ILE A 71 -4.71 5.41 2.25
C ILE A 71 -6.13 5.96 2.18
N GLY A 72 -6.30 7.29 2.16
CA GLY A 72 -7.61 7.91 2.04
C GLY A 72 -8.32 7.51 0.74
N ILE A 73 -7.59 7.49 -0.39
CA ILE A 73 -8.11 7.02 -1.68
C ILE A 73 -8.49 5.54 -1.60
N LEU A 74 -7.60 4.70 -1.06
CA LEU A 74 -7.83 3.27 -0.93
C LEU A 74 -9.07 2.96 -0.08
N TYR A 75 -9.24 3.64 1.05
CA TYR A 75 -10.42 3.50 1.90
C TYR A 75 -11.69 3.97 1.19
N GLY A 76 -11.64 5.10 0.48
CA GLY A 76 -12.76 5.59 -0.32
C GLY A 76 -13.21 4.56 -1.38
N LEU A 77 -12.25 3.92 -2.05
CA LEU A 77 -12.51 2.85 -3.01
C LEU A 77 -13.12 1.61 -2.34
N SER A 78 -12.60 1.18 -1.19
CA SER A 78 -13.13 0.00 -0.48
C SER A 78 -14.56 0.20 0.01
N VAL A 79 -14.93 1.43 0.40
CA VAL A 79 -16.30 1.77 0.81
C VAL A 79 -17.24 1.87 -0.41
N ALA A 80 -16.78 2.50 -1.49
CA ALA A 80 -17.62 2.73 -2.68
C ALA A 80 -17.86 1.45 -3.49
N SER A 81 -16.86 0.56 -3.55
CA SER A 81 -16.91 -0.71 -4.26
C SER A 81 -16.11 -1.75 -3.50
N PRO A 82 -16.71 -2.42 -2.49
CA PRO A 82 -16.06 -3.51 -1.77
C PRO A 82 -15.63 -4.60 -2.75
N GLN A 83 -14.34 -4.92 -2.79
CA GLN A 83 -13.78 -5.96 -3.65
C GLN A 83 -13.18 -7.06 -2.80
N GLU A 84 -13.78 -8.25 -2.87
CA GLU A 84 -13.18 -9.43 -2.26
C GLU A 84 -11.80 -9.71 -2.87
N GLY A 85 -10.86 -10.18 -2.06
CA GLY A 85 -9.50 -10.49 -2.50
C GLY A 85 -8.59 -9.27 -2.71
N CYS A 86 -8.98 -8.09 -2.20
CA CYS A 86 -8.11 -6.93 -2.08
C CYS A 86 -7.61 -6.78 -0.64
N TYR A 87 -6.29 -6.80 -0.47
CA TYR A 87 -5.65 -6.75 0.84
C TYR A 87 -4.73 -5.54 0.97
N ALA A 88 -4.65 -4.98 2.18
CA ALA A 88 -3.73 -3.90 2.51
C ALA A 88 -2.92 -4.22 3.77
N LEU A 89 -1.62 -3.96 3.72
CA LEU A 89 -0.75 -3.96 4.88
C LEU A 89 -0.26 -2.55 5.11
N ILE A 90 -0.51 -2.04 6.31
CA ILE A 90 -0.01 -0.75 6.78
C ILE A 90 1.11 -1.01 7.78
N LEU A 91 2.31 -0.60 7.42
CA LEU A 91 3.52 -0.69 8.23
C LEU A 91 3.85 0.69 8.80
N CYS A 92 3.78 0.83 10.11
CA CYS A 92 4.11 2.07 10.80
C CYS A 92 5.44 1.93 11.52
N GLU A 93 6.43 2.76 11.19
CA GLU A 93 7.66 2.80 11.98
C GLU A 93 7.34 3.23 13.41
N ALA A 94 7.96 2.55 14.37
CA ALA A 94 7.73 2.78 15.79
C ALA A 94 7.93 4.27 16.13
N GLY A 95 6.89 4.88 16.70
CA GLY A 95 6.86 6.31 17.02
C GLY A 95 6.13 7.20 16.01
N TYR A 96 5.69 6.66 14.87
CA TYR A 96 4.86 7.38 13.88
C TYR A 96 3.39 7.54 14.31
N ASP A 97 2.74 6.46 14.76
CA ASP A 97 1.28 6.39 14.94
C ASP A 97 0.72 7.44 15.94
N ALA A 98 1.48 7.75 16.98
CA ALA A 98 1.06 8.68 18.02
C ALA A 98 0.96 10.15 17.55
N ARG A 99 1.65 10.52 16.46
CA ARG A 99 1.75 11.92 16.02
C ARG A 99 0.89 12.25 14.81
N ASN A 100 0.78 11.34 13.83
CA ASN A 100 0.37 11.76 12.48
C ASN A 100 -0.89 11.07 11.93
N ILE A 101 -1.14 9.79 12.26
CA ILE A 101 -2.30 9.05 11.70
C ILE A 101 -3.28 8.50 12.72
N GLY A 102 -3.06 8.70 14.03
CA GLY A 102 -3.85 8.05 15.08
C GLY A 102 -5.37 8.27 14.95
N GLY A 103 -5.82 9.42 14.43
CA GLY A 103 -7.24 9.67 14.12
C GLY A 103 -7.75 8.83 12.95
N MET A 104 -6.99 8.78 11.86
CA MET A 104 -7.28 7.97 10.67
C MET A 104 -7.25 6.47 11.00
N ARG A 105 -6.22 5.99 11.72
CA ARG A 105 -6.08 4.60 12.17
C ARG A 105 -7.29 4.17 13.00
N ARG A 106 -7.70 4.98 13.99
CA ARG A 106 -8.90 4.70 14.81
C ARG A 106 -10.20 4.72 14.00
N GLY A 107 -10.28 5.56 12.97
CA GLY A 107 -11.46 5.70 12.13
C GLY A 107 -11.61 4.62 11.06
N ILE A 108 -10.51 4.14 10.49
CA ILE A 108 -10.51 3.18 9.37
C ILE A 108 -10.41 1.73 9.87
N ARG A 109 -9.56 1.47 10.87
CA ARG A 109 -9.22 0.12 11.31
C ARG A 109 -10.45 -0.74 11.65
N PRO A 110 -11.43 -0.29 12.44
CA PRO A 110 -12.58 -1.12 12.82
C PRO A 110 -13.42 -1.61 11.63
N PHE A 111 -13.41 -0.86 10.52
CA PHE A 111 -14.20 -1.17 9.32
C PHE A 111 -13.42 -1.97 8.28
N THR A 112 -12.13 -2.20 8.51
CA THR A 112 -11.22 -2.81 7.53
C THR A 112 -10.50 -4.06 8.06
N GLU A 113 -10.77 -4.49 9.30
CA GLU A 113 -9.99 -5.53 10.03
C GLU A 113 -9.87 -6.87 9.30
N LYS A 114 -10.79 -7.21 8.38
CA LYS A 114 -10.73 -8.45 7.61
C LYS A 114 -9.68 -8.42 6.49
N GLU A 115 -9.50 -7.25 5.87
CA GLU A 115 -8.72 -7.09 4.64
C GLU A 115 -7.44 -6.28 4.86
N TRP A 116 -7.42 -5.48 5.93
CA TRP A 116 -6.32 -4.59 6.27
C TRP A 116 -5.61 -5.04 7.53
N ARG A 117 -4.30 -5.19 7.45
CA ARG A 117 -3.43 -5.48 8.59
C ARG A 117 -2.58 -4.26 8.92
N TRP A 118 -2.41 -4.01 10.21
CA TRP A 118 -1.64 -2.89 10.73
C TRP A 118 -0.54 -3.43 11.63
N HIS A 119 0.71 -3.15 11.31
CA HIS A 119 1.86 -3.56 12.11
C HIS A 119 2.77 -2.38 12.36
N ASP A 120 3.23 -2.26 13.60
CA ASP A 120 4.32 -1.35 13.91
C ASP A 120 5.65 -2.12 13.68
N PHE A 121 6.71 -1.43 13.24
CA PHE A 121 8.04 -2.03 13.04
C PHE A 121 9.14 -1.16 13.64
N MET A 122 10.20 -1.79 14.16
CA MET A 122 11.35 -1.11 14.76
C MET A 122 12.50 -0.91 13.78
N ASP A 123 12.63 -1.82 12.82
CA ASP A 123 13.70 -1.79 11.83
C ASP A 123 13.26 -2.37 10.48
N ARG A 124 14.16 -2.25 9.49
CA ARG A 124 13.93 -2.71 8.13
C ARG A 124 13.69 -4.22 8.04
N ASP A 125 14.41 -5.02 8.82
CA ASP A 125 14.35 -6.47 8.69
C ASP A 125 13.01 -6.99 9.25
N GLU A 126 12.51 -6.37 10.32
CA GLU A 126 11.16 -6.56 10.81
C GLU A 126 10.09 -6.14 9.77
N ALA A 127 10.24 -4.98 9.14
CA ALA A 127 9.32 -4.54 8.10
C ALA A 127 9.25 -5.53 6.92
N ILE A 128 10.40 -6.05 6.49
CA ILE A 128 10.48 -7.07 5.43
C ILE A 128 9.81 -8.37 5.87
N LEU A 129 10.02 -8.80 7.12
CA LEU A 129 9.40 -10.01 7.65
C LEU A 129 7.87 -9.91 7.64
N HIS A 130 7.31 -8.83 8.18
CA HIS A 130 5.86 -8.60 8.21
C HIS A 130 5.28 -8.51 6.80
N ALA A 131 5.92 -7.77 5.90
CA ALA A 131 5.52 -7.70 4.49
C ALA A 131 5.52 -9.07 3.81
N THR A 132 6.57 -9.87 4.04
CA THR A 132 6.71 -11.20 3.44
C THR A 132 5.64 -12.16 3.95
N GLN A 133 5.41 -12.20 5.27
CA GLN A 133 4.38 -13.06 5.87
C GLN A 133 2.99 -12.66 5.36
N PHE A 134 2.70 -11.35 5.30
CA PHE A 134 1.44 -10.86 4.77
C PHE A 134 1.21 -11.29 3.31
N CYS A 135 2.23 -11.16 2.46
CA CYS A 135 2.13 -11.65 1.08
C CYS A 135 1.82 -13.15 1.03
N TYR A 136 2.50 -13.98 1.84
CA TYR A 136 2.21 -15.42 1.88
C TYR A 136 0.79 -15.72 2.33
N ASP A 137 0.27 -15.01 3.34
CA ASP A 137 -1.10 -15.18 3.79
C ASP A 137 -2.12 -14.83 2.69
N CYS A 138 -1.88 -13.75 1.93
CA CYS A 138 -2.70 -13.40 0.78
C CYS A 138 -2.65 -14.47 -0.33
N LEU A 139 -1.47 -15.07 -0.57
CA LEU A 139 -1.32 -16.17 -1.54
C LEU A 139 -2.15 -17.38 -1.14
N LEU A 140 -2.11 -17.74 0.15
CA LEU A 140 -2.87 -18.86 0.68
C LEU A 140 -4.37 -18.60 0.56
N ASP A 141 -4.84 -17.41 0.94
CA ASP A 141 -6.26 -17.05 0.83
C ASP A 141 -6.75 -17.09 -0.63
N TYR A 142 -5.93 -16.60 -1.57
CA TYR A 142 -6.22 -16.67 -2.99
C TYR A 142 -6.30 -18.12 -3.51
N SER A 143 -5.42 -19.01 -3.04
CA SER A 143 -5.41 -20.42 -3.46
C SER A 143 -6.62 -21.22 -2.93
N LEU A 144 -7.28 -20.71 -1.89
CA LEU A 144 -8.45 -21.32 -1.26
C LEU A 144 -9.76 -20.71 -1.74
N SER A 145 -9.69 -19.63 -2.53
CA SER A 145 -10.85 -19.00 -3.15
C SER A 145 -11.34 -19.84 -4.36
N PRO A 146 -12.62 -20.21 -4.42
CA PRO A 146 -13.17 -21.14 -5.43
C PRO A 146 -13.16 -20.62 -6.88
#